data_AF-A0A533WMK7-F1
#
_entry.id   AF-A0A533WMK7-F1
#
_cell.length_a   1.000
_cell.length_b   1.000
_cell.length_c   1.000
_cell.angle_alpha   90.00
_cell.angle_beta   90.00
_cell.angle_gamma   90.00
#
_symmetry.space_group_name_H-M   'P 1'
#
loop_
_entity.id
_entity.type
_entity.pdbx_description
1 polymer ?
#
loop_
_entity_poly.entity_id
_entity_poly.type
_entity_poly.pdbx_seq_one_letter_code
_entity_poly.pdbx_strand_id
1 'polypeptide(L)'
;MVVTKISVKQLFKKSQIERALLSPNQAKIEFLILKLTCPYKHEFLARHQRLDILINNAGVFVAKRTTTADGIEYTLAVNHLAPFLLTSLLIDRIKASSPSRIITTSSIAQKGAKIDFEDIQFERRRYSGIKAYAQS
;
A
#
# COMPACT_ATOMS: atom_id res chain seq x y z
N MET A 1 -13.98 -15.41 0.93
CA MET A 1 -12.82 -14.73 1.54
C MET A 1 -12.02 -14.02 0.44
N VAL A 2 -12.28 -12.74 0.20
CA VAL A 2 -11.56 -11.93 -0.81
C VAL A 2 -10.34 -11.29 -0.16
N VAL A 3 -9.15 -11.67 -0.61
CA VAL A 3 -7.87 -11.13 -0.13
C VAL A 3 -7.27 -10.26 -1.24
N THR A 4 -7.18 -8.96 -1.02
CA THR A 4 -6.65 -8.01 -2.00
C THR A 4 -5.25 -7.58 -1.57
N LYS A 5 -4.23 -7.87 -2.39
CA LYS A 5 -2.82 -7.49 -2.14
C LYS A 5 -2.38 -6.45 -3.17
N ILE A 6 -1.79 -5.36 -2.71
CA ILE A 6 -1.27 -4.27 -3.56
C ILE A 6 0.25 -4.40 -3.65
N SER A 7 0.81 -4.29 -4.86
CA SER A 7 2.26 -4.25 -5.08
C SER A 7 2.61 -3.15 -6.08
N VAL A 8 3.48 -2.23 -5.67
CA VAL A 8 4.15 -1.27 -6.55
C VAL A 8 5.50 -1.88 -6.92
N LYS A 9 5.81 -1.87 -8.22
CA LYS A 9 6.89 -2.60 -8.90
C LYS A 9 8.21 -2.73 -8.10
N GLN A 10 8.39 -3.87 -7.42
CA GLN A 10 9.67 -4.56 -7.29
C GLN A 10 9.43 -6.08 -7.15
N LEU A 11 10.23 -6.86 -7.88
CA LEU A 11 9.94 -8.22 -8.32
C LEU A 11 9.72 -9.25 -7.19
N PHE A 12 8.50 -9.77 -7.08
CA PHE A 12 8.28 -11.18 -6.74
C PHE A 12 7.51 -11.83 -7.89
N LYS A 13 8.00 -12.98 -8.38
CA LYS A 13 7.35 -13.72 -9.46
C LYS A 13 5.94 -14.11 -9.00
N LYS A 14 4.92 -13.69 -9.78
CA LYS A 14 3.49 -14.01 -9.62
C LYS A 14 3.24 -15.47 -9.15
N SER A 15 4.01 -16.41 -9.69
CA SER A 15 3.95 -17.84 -9.40
C SER A 15 4.27 -18.26 -7.95
N GLN A 16 5.06 -17.48 -7.20
CA GLN A 16 5.42 -17.80 -5.81
C GLN A 16 4.29 -17.46 -4.83
N ILE A 17 3.48 -16.43 -5.14
CA ILE A 17 2.33 -16.03 -4.31
C ILE A 17 1.13 -16.94 -4.61
N GLU A 18 0.95 -17.34 -5.86
CA GLU A 18 -0.13 -18.26 -6.27
C GLU A 18 0.00 -19.64 -5.59
N ARG A 19 1.22 -20.19 -5.48
CA ARG A 19 1.45 -21.48 -4.80
C ARG A 19 1.20 -21.46 -3.30
N ALA A 20 1.38 -20.33 -2.63
CA ALA A 20 1.17 -20.21 -1.18
C ALA A 20 -0.32 -20.03 -0.79
N LEU A 21 -1.19 -19.72 -1.75
CA LEU A 21 -2.58 -19.31 -1.49
C LEU A 21 -3.63 -20.28 -2.05
N LEU A 22 -3.23 -21.29 -2.82
CA LEU A 22 -4.09 -22.38 -3.30
C LEU A 22 -4.28 -23.44 -2.20
N SER A 23 -4.98 -23.07 -1.13
CA SER A 23 -5.72 -24.03 -0.32
C SER A 23 -7.16 -24.14 -0.85
N PRO A 24 -7.92 -25.21 -0.57
CA PRO A 24 -9.18 -25.52 -1.26
C PRO A 24 -10.33 -24.52 -1.03
N ASN A 25 -10.11 -23.50 -0.20
CA ASN A 25 -11.11 -22.47 0.06
C ASN A 25 -11.10 -21.42 -1.04
N GLN A 26 -12.28 -21.16 -1.62
CA GLN A 26 -12.63 -20.22 -2.70
C GLN A 26 -12.22 -18.75 -2.42
N ALA A 27 -10.95 -18.48 -2.18
CA ALA A 27 -10.44 -17.13 -1.99
C ALA A 27 -10.18 -16.49 -3.35
N LYS A 28 -11.03 -15.53 -3.74
CA LYS A 28 -10.77 -14.70 -4.92
C LYS A 28 -9.71 -13.67 -4.54
N ILE A 29 -8.54 -13.76 -5.17
CA ILE A 29 -7.43 -12.85 -4.96
C ILE A 29 -7.37 -11.90 -6.16
N GLU A 30 -7.49 -10.61 -5.90
CA GLU A 30 -7.34 -9.57 -6.92
C GLU A 30 -6.09 -8.75 -6.60
N PHE A 31 -5.20 -8.63 -7.60
CA PHE A 31 -4.02 -7.80 -7.50
C PHE A 31 -4.37 -6.40 -7.99
N LEU A 32 -4.35 -5.43 -7.10
CA LEU A 32 -4.64 -4.05 -7.45
C LEU A 32 -3.32 -3.30 -7.67
N ILE A 33 -3.10 -2.84 -8.91
CA ILE A 33 -2.08 -1.85 -9.22
C ILE A 33 -2.77 -0.49 -9.18
N LEU A 34 -2.54 0.27 -8.11
CA LEU A 34 -3.19 1.57 -7.95
C LEU A 34 -2.66 2.57 -8.97
N LYS A 35 -3.52 2.97 -9.91
CA LYS A 35 -3.60 4.36 -10.36
C LYS A 35 -4.58 5.05 -9.41
N LEU A 36 -4.06 5.89 -8.51
CA LEU A 36 -4.80 6.62 -7.48
C LEU A 36 -5.83 7.59 -8.11
N THR A 37 -6.95 7.09 -8.63
CA THR A 37 -7.98 7.89 -9.29
C THR A 37 -9.38 7.43 -8.87
N CYS A 38 -10.29 8.40 -8.68
CA CYS A 38 -11.70 8.19 -8.31
C CYS A 38 -12.48 7.13 -9.12
N PRO A 39 -12.21 6.88 -10.42
CA PRO A 39 -12.92 5.86 -11.20
C PRO A 39 -12.77 4.45 -10.61
N TYR A 40 -11.59 4.10 -10.09
CA TYR A 40 -11.33 2.74 -9.61
C TYR A 40 -12.10 2.37 -8.34
N LYS A 41 -12.33 3.32 -7.43
CA LYS A 41 -13.17 3.07 -6.24
C LYS A 41 -14.55 2.57 -6.66
N HIS A 42 -15.18 3.27 -7.61
CA HIS A 42 -16.53 2.95 -8.05
C HIS A 42 -16.58 1.59 -8.76
N GLU A 43 -15.62 1.31 -9.65
CA GLU A 43 -15.54 0.03 -10.33
C GLU A 43 -15.34 -1.14 -9.35
N PHE A 44 -14.41 -1.00 -8.40
CA PHE A 44 -14.15 -2.01 -7.38
C PHE A 44 -15.40 -2.27 -6.54
N LEU A 45 -16.05 -1.22 -6.04
CA LEU A 45 -17.23 -1.36 -5.19
C LEU A 45 -18.45 -1.93 -5.92
N ALA A 46 -18.55 -1.69 -7.24
CA ALA A 46 -19.60 -2.26 -8.08
C ALA A 46 -19.38 -3.77 -8.33
N ARG A 47 -18.12 -4.19 -8.54
CA ARG A 47 -17.76 -5.58 -8.80
C ARG A 47 -17.68 -6.45 -7.55
N HIS A 48 -17.37 -5.86 -6.41
CA HIS A 48 -17.13 -6.57 -5.15
C HIS A 48 -18.08 -6.09 -4.06
N GLN A 49 -19.05 -6.94 -3.74
CA GLN A 49 -19.97 -6.71 -2.63
C GLN A 49 -19.31 -6.89 -1.26
N ARG A 50 -18.15 -7.54 -1.20
CA ARG A 50 -17.44 -7.86 0.04
C ARG A 50 -15.91 -7.74 -0.12
N LEU A 51 -15.24 -7.27 0.93
CA LEU A 51 -13.78 -7.16 1.06
C LEU A 51 -13.37 -7.69 2.43
N ASP A 52 -12.91 -8.94 2.47
CA ASP A 52 -12.54 -9.60 3.73
C ASP A 52 -11.16 -9.17 4.22
N ILE A 53 -10.18 -9.07 3.30
CA ILE A 53 -8.80 -8.73 3.65
C ILE A 53 -8.25 -7.68 2.68
N LEU A 54 -7.79 -6.57 3.22
CA LEU A 54 -6.98 -5.57 2.53
C LEU A 54 -5.51 -5.72 2.97
N ILE A 55 -4.61 -5.93 2.02
CA ILE A 55 -3.16 -6.02 2.27
C ILE A 55 -2.43 -4.87 1.59
N ASN A 56 -2.01 -3.89 2.39
CA ASN A 56 -1.11 -2.81 2.01
C ASN A 56 0.34 -3.32 2.06
N ASN A 57 0.75 -4.05 1.02
CA ASN A 57 2.10 -4.64 0.93
C ASN A 57 3.04 -3.83 0.02
N ALA A 58 2.50 -2.97 -0.84
CA ALA A 58 3.32 -2.19 -1.76
C ALA A 58 4.28 -1.30 -0.98
N GLY A 59 5.57 -1.39 -1.32
CA GLY A 59 6.60 -0.57 -0.73
C GLY A 59 7.77 -0.41 -1.69
N VAL A 60 8.47 0.72 -1.60
CA VAL A 60 9.65 1.06 -2.40
C VAL A 60 10.73 1.67 -1.51
N PHE A 61 11.98 1.51 -1.91
CA PHE A 61 13.10 2.24 -1.37
C PHE A 61 13.69 3.11 -2.49
N VAL A 62 13.75 4.43 -2.28
CA VAL A 62 14.32 5.36 -3.27
C VAL A 62 15.56 6.04 -2.71
N ALA A 63 16.72 5.77 -3.33
CA ALA A 63 18.01 6.24 -2.84
C ALA A 63 18.24 7.76 -3.00
N LYS A 64 17.62 8.38 -4.01
CA LYS A 64 17.70 9.82 -4.30
C LYS A 64 16.31 10.43 -4.19
N ARG A 65 16.21 11.70 -3.78
CA ARG A 65 14.92 12.38 -3.70
C ARG A 65 14.31 12.47 -5.10
N THR A 66 13.17 11.85 -5.28
CA THR A 66 12.30 11.97 -6.45
C THR A 66 10.90 12.24 -5.96
N THR A 67 10.10 12.92 -6.78
CA THR A 67 8.71 13.24 -6.43
C THR A 67 7.73 12.57 -7.40
N THR A 68 6.50 12.36 -6.94
CA THR A 68 5.35 12.08 -7.81
C THR A 68 5.04 13.31 -8.68
N ALA A 69 4.09 13.16 -9.61
CA ALA A 69 3.59 14.27 -10.41
C ALA A 69 2.98 15.40 -9.55
N ASP A 70 2.43 15.04 -8.39
CA ASP A 70 1.84 15.98 -7.41
C ASP A 70 2.89 16.61 -6.48
N GLY A 71 4.19 16.41 -6.75
CA GLY A 71 5.28 16.98 -5.95
C GLY A 71 5.57 16.23 -4.64
N ILE A 72 4.97 15.06 -4.41
CA ILE A 72 5.12 14.31 -3.16
C ILE A 72 6.38 13.45 -3.19
N GLU A 73 7.19 13.45 -2.13
CA GLU A 73 8.33 12.52 -2.01
C GLU A 73 7.90 11.07 -2.26
N TYR A 74 8.58 10.38 -3.17
CA TYR A 74 8.08 9.15 -3.76
C TYR A 74 7.98 7.97 -2.78
N THR A 75 8.90 7.86 -1.82
CA THR A 75 8.89 6.82 -0.79
C THR A 75 7.69 7.01 0.16
N LEU A 76 7.48 8.24 0.64
CA LEU A 76 6.32 8.65 1.43
C LEU A 76 5.00 8.41 0.68
N ALA A 77 4.95 8.80 -0.60
CA ALA A 77 3.77 8.64 -1.44
C ALA A 77 3.35 7.17 -1.54
N VAL A 78 4.31 6.27 -1.80
CA VAL A 78 4.03 4.85 -2.05
C VAL A 78 3.83 4.07 -0.78
N ASN A 79 4.70 4.24 0.23
CA ASN A 79 4.70 3.37 1.40
C ASN A 79 3.67 3.82 2.46
N HIS A 80 3.30 5.10 2.47
CA HIS A 80 2.42 5.67 3.48
C HIS A 80 1.10 6.20 2.92
N LEU A 81 1.18 7.19 2.02
CA LEU A 81 0.00 7.94 1.61
C LEU A 81 -0.94 7.11 0.72
N ALA A 82 -0.39 6.28 -0.17
CA ALA A 82 -1.20 5.37 -0.98
C ALA A 82 -1.97 4.33 -0.13
N PRO A 83 -1.35 3.60 0.82
CA PRO A 83 -2.07 2.76 1.78
C PRO A 83 -3.13 3.50 2.59
N PHE A 84 -2.80 4.69 3.10
CA PHE A 84 -3.73 5.50 3.87
C PHE A 84 -4.96 5.88 3.03
N LEU A 85 -4.74 6.42 1.84
CA LEU A 85 -5.80 6.84 0.93
C LEU A 85 -6.67 5.66 0.52
N LEU A 86 -6.09 4.54 0.10
CA LEU A 86 -6.89 3.38 -0.29
C LEU A 86 -7.73 2.84 0.87
N THR A 87 -7.12 2.70 2.06
CA THR A 87 -7.83 2.25 3.24
C THR A 87 -9.02 3.16 3.53
N SER A 88 -8.82 4.47 3.42
CA SER A 88 -9.87 5.48 3.63
C SER A 88 -10.98 5.37 2.59
N LEU A 89 -10.65 5.14 1.31
CA LEU A 89 -11.63 5.00 0.23
C LEU A 89 -12.50 3.73 0.35
N LEU A 90 -11.96 2.67 0.94
CA LEU A 90 -12.61 1.36 1.07
C LEU A 90 -13.13 1.05 2.47
N ILE A 91 -12.96 1.97 3.44
CA ILE A 91 -13.22 1.69 4.85
C ILE A 91 -14.66 1.23 5.12
N ASP A 92 -15.65 1.80 4.44
CA ASP A 92 -17.05 1.43 4.61
C ASP A 92 -17.33 0.02 4.10
N ARG A 93 -16.74 -0.35 2.95
CA ARG A 93 -16.83 -1.72 2.41
C ARG A 93 -16.17 -2.72 3.34
N ILE A 94 -15.02 -2.38 3.92
CA ILE A 94 -14.30 -3.23 4.88
C ILE A 94 -15.18 -3.45 6.13
N LYS A 95 -15.73 -2.38 6.70
CA LYS A 95 -16.64 -2.48 7.87
C LYS A 95 -17.88 -3.32 7.58
N ALA A 96 -18.52 -3.11 6.44
CA ALA A 96 -19.69 -3.87 6.00
C ALA A 96 -19.38 -5.36 5.75
N SER A 97 -18.10 -5.70 5.53
CA SER A 97 -17.63 -7.05 5.25
C SER A 97 -17.20 -7.81 6.50
N SER A 98 -17.64 -7.42 7.70
CA SER A 98 -17.26 -8.11 8.94
C SER A 98 -17.57 -9.62 8.88
N PRO A 99 -16.70 -10.50 9.41
CA PRO A 99 -15.34 -10.18 9.90
C PRO A 99 -14.39 -9.82 8.74
N SER A 100 -13.64 -8.74 8.91
CA SER A 100 -12.66 -8.26 7.92
C SER A 100 -11.37 -7.75 8.59
N ARG A 101 -10.29 -7.62 7.82
CA ARG A 101 -8.98 -7.20 8.34
C ARG A 101 -8.21 -6.33 7.35
N ILE A 102 -7.50 -5.34 7.89
CA ILE A 102 -6.47 -4.58 7.16
C ILE A 102 -5.11 -5.05 7.66
N ILE A 103 -4.22 -5.36 6.73
CA ILE A 103 -2.84 -5.79 7.01
C ILE A 103 -1.92 -4.81 6.28
N THR A 104 -1.07 -4.10 7.02
CA THR A 104 -0.05 -3.22 6.45
C THR A 104 1.32 -3.82 6.69
N THR A 105 2.09 -4.00 5.62
CA THR A 105 3.47 -4.49 5.71
C THR A 105 4.40 -3.35 6.05
N SER A 106 5.29 -3.57 7.02
CA SER A 106 6.35 -2.63 7.42
C SER A 106 7.72 -3.32 7.36
N SER A 107 8.78 -2.57 7.69
CA SER A 107 10.16 -3.04 7.75
C SER A 107 10.76 -2.84 9.15
N ILE A 108 11.77 -3.64 9.49
CA ILE A 108 12.58 -3.42 10.69
C ILE A 108 13.24 -2.03 10.71
N ALA A 109 13.42 -1.40 9.55
CA ALA A 109 13.93 -0.04 9.41
C ALA A 109 13.12 0.99 10.22
N GLN A 110 11.83 0.76 10.44
CA GLN A 110 10.97 1.66 11.23
C GLN A 110 11.46 1.86 12.67
N LYS A 111 12.17 0.87 13.24
CA LYS A 111 12.64 0.92 14.64
C LYS A 111 13.61 2.08 14.90
N GLY A 112 14.34 2.52 13.87
CA GLY A 112 15.29 3.64 13.95
C GLY A 112 14.73 4.96 13.44
N ALA A 113 13.44 5.00 13.07
CA ALA A 113 12.84 6.15 12.43
C ALA A 113 12.63 7.30 13.44
N LYS A 114 12.89 8.52 12.98
CA LYS A 114 12.42 9.76 13.61
C LYS A 114 11.70 10.55 12.54
N ILE A 115 10.40 10.74 12.72
CA ILE A 115 9.58 11.52 11.80
C ILE A 115 9.81 12.99 12.10
N ASP A 116 10.21 13.73 11.07
CA ASP A 116 10.24 15.17 11.08
C ASP A 116 8.95 15.66 10.42
N PHE A 117 7.95 16.02 11.21
CA PHE A 117 6.63 16.43 10.68
C PHE A 117 6.69 17.79 9.98
N GLU A 118 7.67 18.64 10.33
CA GLU A 118 7.88 19.96 9.72
C GLU A 118 8.58 19.87 8.36
N ASP A 119 9.28 18.75 8.09
CA ASP A 119 9.94 18.47 6.81
C ASP A 119 9.88 16.97 6.44
N ILE A 120 8.65 16.45 6.39
CA ILE A 120 8.40 15.02 6.13
C ILE A 120 8.87 14.61 4.72
N GLN A 121 8.94 15.56 3.79
CA GLN A 121 9.29 15.36 2.38
C GLN A 121 10.77 15.63 2.04
N PHE A 122 11.61 15.95 3.03
CA PHE A 122 13.02 16.33 2.83
C PHE A 122 13.21 17.48 1.84
N GLU A 123 12.43 18.56 1.99
CA GLU A 123 12.55 19.79 1.22
C GLU A 123 13.62 20.72 1.80
N ARG A 124 13.79 20.73 3.12
CA ARG A 124 14.63 21.70 3.83
C ARG A 124 15.94 21.09 4.34
N ARG A 125 16.10 19.78 4.24
CA ARG A 125 17.29 19.03 4.69
C ARG A 125 17.82 18.06 3.65
N ARG A 126 19.08 17.63 3.82
CA ARG A 126 19.72 16.66 2.92
C ARG A 126 18.92 15.35 2.92
N TYR A 127 18.50 14.92 1.72
CA TYR A 127 17.80 13.65 1.55
C TYR A 127 18.67 12.45 1.94
N SER A 128 18.05 11.50 2.63
CA SER A 128 18.63 10.20 2.94
C SER A 128 17.59 9.13 2.67
N GLY A 129 17.81 8.29 1.65
CA GLY A 129 16.87 7.22 1.29
C GLY A 129 16.59 6.25 2.44
N ILE A 130 17.58 5.97 3.28
CA ILE A 130 17.40 5.14 4.49
C ILE A 130 16.46 5.82 5.48
N LYS A 131 16.65 7.11 5.76
CA LYS A 131 15.77 7.83 6.69
C LYS A 131 14.37 8.01 6.11
N ALA A 132 14.26 8.30 4.81
CA ALA A 132 12.98 8.42 4.10
C ALA A 132 12.19 7.11 4.15
N TYR A 133 12.85 5.99 3.87
CA TYR A 133 12.25 4.66 3.96
C TYR A 133 11.92 4.23 5.40
N ALA A 134 12.77 4.58 6.37
CA ALA A 134 12.50 4.26 7.77
C ALA A 134 11.25 4.99 8.30
N GLN A 135 11.02 6.23 7.88
CA GLN A 135 9.90 7.06 8.36
C GLN A 135 8.60 6.92 7.54
N SER A 136 8.59 6.08 6.50
CA SER A 136 7.45 5.92 5.58
C SER A 136 6.53 4.76 5.99
#